data_AF-A0A962MLR3-F1
#
_entry.id   AF-A0A962MLR3-F1
#
_cell.length_a   1.000
_cell.length_b   1.000
_cell.length_c   1.000
_cell.angle_alpha   90.00
_cell.angle_beta   90.00
_cell.angle_gamma   90.00
#
_symmetry.space_group_name_H-M   'P 1'
#
loop_
_entity.id
_entity.type
_entity.pdbx_description
1 polymer ?
#
loop_
_entity_poly.entity_id
_entity_poly.type
_entity_poly.pdbx_seq_one_letter_code
_entity_poly.pdbx_strand_id
1 'polypeptide(L)' 'GKPAAAQAEGMVAAFMALGPELGMQTRLSEVGVSHNQLPMLAEDAMKQTRLLVNNPREMTYAAALSIYQQAL' A
#
# COMPACT_ATOMS: atom_id res chain seq x y z
N GLY A 1 25.07 15.70 -2.16
CA GLY A 1 24.15 14.53 -2.24
C GLY A 1 22.85 14.96 -2.90
N LYS A 2 22.02 14.02 -3.37
CA LYS A 2 20.68 14.33 -3.91
C LYS A 2 19.76 14.92 -2.81
N PRO A 3 18.76 15.76 -3.13
CA PRO A 3 17.75 16.21 -2.18
C PRO A 3 16.94 15.05 -1.58
N ALA A 4 16.45 15.19 -0.35
CA ALA A 4 15.71 14.13 0.35
C ALA A 4 14.47 13.64 -0.44
N ALA A 5 13.73 14.54 -1.08
CA ALA A 5 12.59 14.18 -1.93
C ALA A 5 13.01 13.28 -3.10
N ALA A 6 14.08 13.64 -3.80
CA ALA A 6 14.61 12.86 -4.92
C ALA A 6 15.16 11.49 -4.46
N GLN A 7 15.64 11.38 -3.21
CA GLN A 7 16.04 10.09 -2.64
C GLN A 7 14.81 9.22 -2.35
N ALA A 8 13.74 9.78 -1.77
CA ALA A 8 12.51 9.07 -1.49
C ALA A 8 11.83 8.57 -2.78
N GLU A 9 11.74 9.42 -3.80
CA GLU A 9 11.21 9.06 -5.13
C GLU A 9 12.01 7.92 -5.76
N GLY A 10 13.34 8.00 -5.72
CA GLY A 10 14.21 6.94 -6.24
C GLY A 10 14.03 5.61 -5.51
N MET A 11 13.85 5.65 -4.17
CA MET A 11 13.58 4.46 -3.38
C MET A 11 12.22 3.84 -3.75
N VAL A 12 11.15 4.64 -3.83
CA VAL A 12 9.82 4.15 -4.23
C VAL A 12 9.87 3.51 -5.62
N ALA A 13 10.51 4.17 -6.59
CA ALA A 13 10.65 3.64 -7.94
C ALA A 13 11.40 2.30 -7.98
N ALA A 14 12.48 2.16 -7.20
CA ALA A 14 13.23 0.91 -7.11
C ALA A 14 12.40 -0.23 -6.48
N PHE A 15 11.64 0.05 -5.42
CA PHE A 15 10.75 -0.95 -4.81
C PHE A 15 9.62 -1.39 -5.75
N MET A 16 9.06 -0.46 -6.53
CA MET A 16 8.05 -0.78 -7.54
C MET A 16 8.58 -1.66 -8.67
N ALA A 17 9.84 -1.48 -9.07
CA ALA A 17 10.48 -2.32 -10.10
C ALA A 17 10.88 -3.70 -9.57
N LEU A 18 11.32 -3.79 -8.31
CA LEU A 18 11.83 -5.02 -7.72
C LEU A 18 10.74 -6.11 -7.58
N GLY A 19 9.50 -5.75 -7.26
CA GLY A 19 8.40 -6.72 -7.11
C GLY A 19 8.20 -7.60 -8.37
N PRO A 20 7.95 -7.02 -9.55
CA PRO A 20 7.90 -7.74 -10.82
C PRO A 20 9.15 -8.55 -11.14
N GLU A 21 10.35 -8.01 -10.87
CA GLU A 21 11.61 -8.72 -11.11
C GLU A 21 11.72 -10.02 -10.29
N LEU A 22 11.12 -10.03 -9.10
CA LEU A 22 11.03 -11.21 -8.23
C LEU A 22 9.81 -12.10 -8.54
N GLY A 23 9.01 -11.76 -9.56
CA GLY A 23 7.82 -12.52 -9.96
C GLY A 23 6.59 -12.27 -9.08
N MET A 24 6.55 -11.17 -8.33
CA MET A 24 5.38 -10.81 -7.51
C MET A 24 4.29 -10.17 -8.37
N GLN A 25 3.03 -10.49 -8.06
CA GLN A 25 1.87 -9.74 -8.55
C GLN A 25 1.90 -8.32 -7.99
N THR A 26 1.57 -7.34 -8.83
CA THR A 26 1.59 -5.92 -8.50
C THR A 26 0.21 -5.35 -8.22
N ARG A 27 -0.85 -6.08 -8.56
CA ARG A 27 -2.24 -5.68 -8.36
C ARG A 27 -3.02 -6.71 -7.56
N LEU A 28 -3.97 -6.23 -6.75
CA LEU A 28 -4.85 -7.11 -5.99
C LEU A 28 -5.74 -7.95 -6.92
N SER A 29 -6.10 -7.43 -8.10
CA SER A 29 -6.87 -8.18 -9.10
C SER A 29 -6.15 -9.44 -9.60
N GLU A 30 -4.82 -9.42 -9.66
CA GLU A 30 -4.00 -10.54 -10.14
C GLU A 30 -4.00 -11.73 -9.16
N VAL A 31 -4.42 -11.49 -7.91
CA VAL A 31 -4.60 -12.52 -6.88
C VAL A 31 -6.06 -12.75 -6.53
N GLY A 32 -6.99 -12.28 -7.37
CA GLY A 32 -8.42 -12.57 -7.28
C GLY A 32 -9.22 -11.66 -6.36
N VAL A 33 -8.67 -10.51 -5.93
CA VAL A 33 -9.43 -9.52 -5.16
C VAL A 33 -10.31 -8.69 -6.09
N SER A 34 -11.56 -8.49 -5.69
CA SER A 34 -12.53 -7.64 -6.36
C SER A 34 -12.73 -6.32 -5.61
N HIS A 35 -13.12 -5.26 -6.33
CA HIS A 35 -13.53 -3.96 -5.77
C HIS A 35 -14.54 -4.07 -4.61
N ASN A 36 -15.43 -5.07 -4.65
CA ASN A 36 -16.44 -5.32 -3.62
C ASN A 36 -15.83 -5.73 -2.27
N GLN A 37 -14.59 -6.22 -2.25
CA GLN A 37 -13.90 -6.64 -1.04
C GLN A 37 -13.12 -5.50 -0.37
N LEU A 38 -12.84 -4.40 -1.08
CA LEU A 38 -12.00 -3.31 -0.56
C LEU A 38 -12.56 -2.66 0.72
N PRO A 39 -13.88 -2.42 0.87
CA PRO A 39 -14.42 -1.89 2.12
C PRO A 39 -14.12 -2.80 3.32
N MET A 40 -14.31 -4.11 3.16
CA MET A 40 -14.02 -5.10 4.20
C MET A 40 -12.52 -5.14 4.55
N LEU A 41 -11.65 -5.09 3.54
CA LEU A 41 -10.19 -5.03 3.76
C LEU A 41 -9.77 -3.75 4.51
N ALA A 42 -10.39 -2.61 4.19
CA ALA A 42 -10.13 -1.36 4.88
C ALA A 42 -10.64 -1.39 6.34
N GLU A 43 -11.80 -2.00 6.60
CA GLU A 43 -12.29 -2.23 7.97
C GLU A 43 -11.34 -3.14 8.77
N ASP A 44 -10.85 -4.22 8.16
CA ASP A 44 -9.91 -5.15 8.80
C ASP A 44 -8.54 -4.50 9.06
N ALA A 45 -8.09 -3.61 8.18
CA ALA A 45 -6.88 -2.82 8.40
C ALA A 45 -7.01 -1.93 9.66
N MET A 46 -8.20 -1.38 9.92
CA MET A 46 -8.45 -0.57 11.12
C MET A 46 -8.42 -1.38 12.44
N LYS A 47 -8.46 -2.71 12.37
CA LYS A 47 -8.32 -3.59 13.55
C LYS A 47 -6.86 -3.83 13.94
N GLN A 48 -5.88 -3.41 13.12
CA GLN A 48 -4.45 -3.67 13.33
C GLN A 48 -3.79 -2.69 14.31
N THR A 49 -4.15 -2.76 15.58
CA THR A 49 -3.76 -1.78 16.62
C THR A 49 -2.26 -1.47 16.67
N ARG A 50 -1.39 -2.49 16.71
CA ARG A 50 0.08 -2.27 16.78
C ARG A 50 0.64 -1.58 15.54
N LEU A 51 0.15 -1.95 14.35
CA LEU A 51 0.62 -1.35 13.09
C LEU A 51 0.14 0.09 12.96
N LEU A 52 -1.09 0.38 13.37
CA LEU A 52 -1.67 1.71 13.32
C LEU A 52 -0.95 2.67 14.28
N VAL A 53 -0.65 2.23 15.50
CA VAL A 53 0.11 3.03 16.49
C VAL A 53 1.53 3.31 16.01
N ASN A 54 2.17 2.36 15.32
CA ASN A 54 3.53 2.52 14.83
C ASN A 54 3.61 3.18 13.44
N ASN A 55 2.48 3.44 12.79
CA ASN A 55 2.49 4.10 11.49
C ASN A 55 2.90 5.57 11.69
N PRO A 56 3.95 6.08 11.01
CA PRO A 56 4.37 7.47 11.17
C PRO A 56 3.30 8.48 10.75
N ARG A 57 2.27 8.04 10.01
CA ARG A 57 1.10 8.82 9.66
C ARG A 57 -0.15 8.20 10.28
N GLU A 58 -1.00 9.03 10.87
CA GLU A 58 -2.33 8.62 11.31
C GLU A 58 -3.10 8.01 10.13
N MET A 59 -3.54 6.77 10.31
CA MET A 59 -4.29 6.04 9.29
C MET A 59 -5.78 6.08 9.62
N THR A 60 -6.57 6.59 8.67
CA THR A 60 -8.03 6.57 8.75
C THR A 60 -8.59 5.48 7.84
N TYR A 61 -9.83 5.06 8.07
CA TYR A 61 -10.53 4.14 7.18
C TYR A 61 -10.52 4.63 5.71
N ALA A 62 -10.78 5.93 5.50
CA ALA A 62 -10.78 6.52 4.16
C ALA A 62 -9.40 6.46 3.48
N ALA A 63 -8.32 6.67 4.25
CA ALA A 63 -6.96 6.54 3.75
C ALA A 63 -6.63 5.09 3.38
N ALA A 64 -6.99 4.12 4.25
CA ALA A 64 -6.81 2.71 3.98
C ALA A 64 -7.58 2.25 2.73
N LEU A 65 -8.86 2.66 2.61
CA LEU A 65 -9.69 2.37 1.44
C LEU A 65 -9.08 2.94 0.16
N SER A 66 -8.58 4.18 0.20
CA SER A 66 -7.93 4.81 -0.94
C SER A 66 -6.66 4.06 -1.38
N ILE A 67 -5.88 3.52 -0.43
CA ILE A 67 -4.70 2.69 -0.74
C ILE A 67 -5.13 1.40 -1.44
N TYR A 68 -6.14 0.71 -0.90
CA TYR A 68 -6.70 -0.50 -1.51
C TYR A 68 -7.26 -0.26 -2.92
N GLN A 69 -7.90 0.89 -3.16
CA GLN A 69 -8.40 1.29 -4.48
C GLN A 69 -7.27 1.54 -5.48
N GLN A 70 -6.16 2.14 -5.05
CA GLN A 70 -4.99 2.37 -5.92
C GLN A 70 -4.24 1.07 -6.25
N ALA A 71 -4.29 0.10 -5.35
CA ALA A 71 -3.63 -1.21 -5.49
C ALA A 71 -4.48 -2.26 -6.23
N LEU A 72 -5.78 -2.01 -6.44
CA LEU A 72 -6.64 -2.92 -7.20
C LEU A 72 -6.19 -3.06 -8.66
#